data_AF-A0A0F9FEL7-F1
#
_entry.id   AF-A0A0F9FEL7-F1
#
_cell.length_a   1.000
_cell.length_b   1.000
_cell.length_c   1.000
_cell.angle_alpha   90.00
_cell.angle_beta   90.00
_cell.angle_gamma   90.00
#
_symmetry.space_group_name_H-M   'P 1'
#
loop_
_entity.id
_entity.type
_entity.pdbx_description
1 polymer ?
#
loop_
_entity_poly.entity_id
_entity_poly.type
_entity_poly.pdbx_seq_one_letter_code
_entity_poly.pdbx_strand_id
1 'polypeptide(L)'
;LTTSANVLVIFIGNPTRAKGRFAKGLRDKVNNIVFNFSCLDNPNYNHKQVLIPGVATYEWVEDKRRRWGENDPRWYGRVLGQIPPMGTSSVFPEDIMNLMYGRHTLLALHSANAGVSVDVAGDGVDDEVIMSGKGGEVKDVYVRGSMSPSDTAHKAVKMCKEVNGSFIIIDCDGMGIKVHQELRKLHRDFLKSIQLVKFHGSAPCTIYDKKKQRPEYANMRAEAAFVARERGQHGIAAVDINAKELIDDLMEEEWFEKNGKIQLEDKDDIKERLGRSPGQGDCWKMLQWAFNQNYKSIDTRENTKLPAYAMAENTGQMMSPRNLPRYANTKMY
;
A
#
# COMPACT_ATOMS: atom_id res chain seq x y z
N LEU A 1 -13.68 6.04 30.73
CA LEU A 1 -14.04 5.47 32.04
C LEU A 1 -15.07 6.43 32.63
N THR A 2 -16.23 5.92 33.03
CA THR A 2 -17.28 6.75 33.66
C THR A 2 -17.18 6.56 35.17
N THR A 3 -17.25 7.65 35.94
CA THR A 3 -17.07 7.62 37.40
C THR A 3 -18.37 7.82 38.17
N SER A 4 -19.49 8.15 37.50
CA SER A 4 -20.79 8.29 38.14
C SER A 4 -21.65 7.04 38.01
N ALA A 5 -22.51 6.81 39.00
CA ALA A 5 -23.31 5.59 39.15
C ALA A 5 -24.38 5.41 38.06
N ASN A 6 -24.80 6.48 37.38
CA ASN A 6 -25.91 6.48 36.42
C ASN A 6 -25.45 6.98 35.04
N VAL A 7 -24.53 6.27 34.39
CA VAL A 7 -24.14 6.56 32.99
C VAL A 7 -24.52 5.40 32.09
N LEU A 8 -25.26 5.69 31.03
CA LEU A 8 -25.44 4.79 29.92
C LEU A 8 -24.32 5.03 28.90
N VAL A 9 -23.46 4.04 28.71
CA VAL A 9 -22.40 4.10 27.70
C VAL A 9 -22.91 3.45 26.43
N ILE A 10 -22.98 4.22 25.35
CA ILE A 10 -23.39 3.74 24.04
C ILE A 10 -22.14 3.62 23.16
N PHE A 11 -21.94 2.44 22.57
CA PHE A 11 -20.93 2.21 21.54
C PHE A 11 -21.63 2.01 20.20
N ILE A 12 -21.25 2.80 19.19
CA ILE A 12 -21.80 2.73 17.83
C ILE A 12 -20.63 2.53 16.87
N GLY A 13 -20.71 1.54 15.99
CA GLY A 13 -19.69 1.31 14.98
C GLY A 13 -19.81 -0.05 14.31
N ASN A 14 -19.06 -0.22 13.23
CA ASN A 14 -18.97 -1.48 12.51
C ASN A 14 -17.98 -2.43 13.22
N PRO A 15 -18.35 -3.68 13.50
CA PRO A 15 -17.46 -4.63 14.16
C PRO A 15 -16.41 -5.21 13.20
N THR A 16 -15.47 -4.39 12.70
CA THR A 16 -14.45 -4.83 11.71
C THR A 16 -13.34 -5.72 12.29
N ARG A 17 -13.16 -5.70 13.62
CA ARG A 17 -12.15 -6.49 14.33
C ARG A 17 -12.78 -7.69 15.05
N ALA A 18 -12.18 -8.86 14.92
CA ALA A 18 -12.64 -10.08 15.59
C ALA A 18 -12.39 -10.08 17.12
N LYS A 19 -11.47 -9.22 17.61
CA LYS A 19 -11.04 -9.13 19.01
C LYS A 19 -10.98 -7.67 19.46
N GLY A 20 -10.94 -7.44 20.77
CA GLY A 20 -10.87 -6.11 21.39
C GLY A 20 -12.12 -5.77 22.19
N ARG A 21 -12.14 -4.57 22.78
CA ARG A 21 -13.20 -4.14 23.71
C ARG A 21 -14.58 -4.14 23.06
N PHE A 22 -14.69 -3.61 21.85
CA PHE A 22 -15.96 -3.54 21.13
C PHE A 22 -16.50 -4.95 20.81
N ALA A 23 -15.67 -5.82 20.22
CA ALA A 23 -16.03 -7.21 19.95
C ALA A 23 -16.35 -8.02 21.23
N LYS A 24 -15.69 -7.73 22.36
CA LYS A 24 -16.03 -8.33 23.66
C LYS A 24 -17.42 -7.86 24.14
N GLY A 25 -17.71 -6.56 24.06
CA GLY A 25 -19.00 -6.00 24.44
C GLY A 25 -20.16 -6.58 23.61
N LEU A 26 -19.96 -6.73 22.30
CA LEU A 26 -20.96 -7.34 21.40
C LEU A 26 -21.22 -8.83 21.70
N ARG A 27 -20.25 -9.56 22.25
CA ARG A 27 -20.41 -10.98 22.68
C ARG A 27 -21.03 -11.10 24.06
N ASP A 28 -20.73 -10.16 24.95
CA ASP A 28 -21.22 -10.16 26.33
C ASP A 28 -22.65 -9.60 26.42
N LYS A 29 -23.60 -10.42 25.97
CA LYS A 29 -25.04 -10.11 26.04
C LYS A 29 -25.63 -10.20 27.45
N VAL A 30 -24.84 -10.65 28.43
CA VAL A 30 -25.27 -10.70 29.83
C VAL A 30 -25.16 -9.30 30.44
N ASN A 31 -24.07 -8.60 30.16
CA ASN A 31 -23.82 -7.26 30.71
C ASN A 31 -24.17 -6.12 29.75
N ASN A 32 -24.45 -6.41 28.47
CA ASN A 32 -24.75 -5.40 27.46
C ASN A 32 -26.05 -5.71 26.70
N ILE A 33 -26.78 -4.66 26.38
CA ILE A 33 -27.85 -4.71 25.38
C ILE A 33 -27.20 -4.49 24.01
N VAL A 34 -27.32 -5.47 23.11
CA VAL A 34 -26.64 -5.46 21.82
C VAL A 34 -27.67 -5.45 20.69
N PHE A 35 -27.58 -4.45 19.81
CA PHE A 35 -28.33 -4.38 18.56
C PHE A 35 -27.36 -4.54 17.39
N ASN A 36 -27.67 -5.45 16.48
CA ASN A 36 -26.96 -5.60 15.21
C ASN A 36 -27.89 -5.12 14.09
N PHE A 37 -27.38 -4.26 13.22
CA PHE A 37 -28.11 -3.75 12.07
C PHE A 37 -27.42 -4.26 10.80
N SER A 38 -28.12 -5.11 10.06
CA SER A 38 -27.68 -5.55 8.74
C SER A 38 -28.16 -4.56 7.69
N CYS A 39 -27.30 -4.24 6.72
CA CYS A 39 -27.71 -3.53 5.53
C CYS A 39 -28.77 -4.31 4.73
N LEU A 40 -28.83 -5.65 4.88
CA LEU A 40 -29.81 -6.48 4.18
C LEU A 40 -31.24 -6.32 4.74
N ASP A 41 -31.38 -5.85 5.97
CA ASP A 41 -32.68 -5.65 6.61
C ASP A 41 -33.18 -4.21 6.45
N ASN A 42 -32.36 -3.32 5.87
CA ASN A 42 -32.66 -1.90 5.81
C ASN A 42 -33.68 -1.57 4.71
N PRO A 43 -34.55 -0.55 4.90
CA PRO A 43 -35.60 -0.23 3.92
C PRO A 43 -35.08 0.08 2.51
N ASN A 44 -33.90 0.71 2.38
CA ASN A 44 -33.35 1.02 1.06
C ASN A 44 -33.00 -0.24 0.28
N TYR A 45 -32.48 -1.26 0.96
CA TYR A 45 -32.15 -2.55 0.36
C TYR A 45 -33.43 -3.33 -0.01
N ASN A 46 -34.37 -3.44 0.94
CA ASN A 46 -35.61 -4.21 0.75
C ASN A 46 -36.49 -3.67 -0.39
N HIS A 47 -36.59 -2.34 -0.50
CA HIS A 47 -37.41 -1.70 -1.53
C HIS A 47 -36.66 -1.33 -2.81
N LYS A 48 -35.33 -1.56 -2.85
CA LYS A 48 -34.46 -1.20 -3.98
C LYS A 48 -34.60 0.27 -4.39
N GLN A 49 -34.68 1.14 -3.39
CA GLN A 49 -34.98 2.56 -3.52
C GLN A 49 -34.31 3.31 -2.38
N VAL A 50 -33.81 4.53 -2.61
CA VAL A 50 -33.34 5.39 -1.51
C VAL A 50 -34.54 5.99 -0.77
N LEU A 51 -35.03 5.31 0.27
CA LEU A 51 -36.11 5.76 1.16
C LEU A 51 -35.58 6.60 2.33
N ILE A 52 -34.42 6.22 2.87
CA ILE A 52 -33.76 6.86 3.99
C ILE A 52 -32.39 7.35 3.53
N PRO A 53 -32.22 8.67 3.32
CA PRO A 53 -30.93 9.26 2.98
C PRO A 53 -29.85 8.91 4.02
N GLY A 54 -28.64 8.59 3.56
CA GLY A 54 -27.49 8.27 4.41
C GLY A 54 -27.41 6.82 4.90
N VAL A 55 -28.42 5.98 4.64
CA VAL A 55 -28.37 4.53 4.91
C VAL A 55 -27.95 3.79 3.63
N ALA A 56 -27.23 2.66 3.80
CA ALA A 56 -26.72 1.84 2.71
C ALA A 56 -27.78 1.56 1.62
N THR A 57 -27.43 1.85 0.35
CA THR A 57 -28.32 1.63 -0.80
C THR A 57 -28.27 0.18 -1.29
N TYR A 58 -29.26 -0.22 -2.09
CA TYR A 58 -29.26 -1.53 -2.74
C TYR A 58 -28.01 -1.73 -3.60
N GLU A 59 -27.67 -0.73 -4.41
CA GLU A 59 -26.54 -0.76 -5.33
C GLU A 59 -25.21 -0.89 -4.58
N TRP A 60 -25.06 -0.19 -3.46
CA TRP A 60 -23.85 -0.28 -2.64
C TRP A 60 -23.67 -1.69 -2.06
N VAL A 61 -24.75 -2.30 -1.53
CA VAL A 61 -24.68 -3.65 -0.98
C VAL A 61 -24.36 -4.68 -2.06
N GLU A 62 -25.02 -4.62 -3.22
CA GLU A 62 -24.73 -5.53 -4.34
C GLU A 62 -23.30 -5.35 -4.88
N ASP A 63 -22.82 -4.11 -4.94
CA ASP A 63 -21.44 -3.83 -5.33
C ASP A 63 -20.44 -4.46 -4.36
N LYS A 64 -20.64 -4.29 -3.04
CA LYS A 64 -19.79 -4.95 -2.03
C LYS A 64 -19.90 -6.47 -2.10
N ARG A 65 -21.08 -7.04 -2.36
CA ARG A 65 -21.25 -8.49 -2.53
C ARG A 65 -20.41 -9.01 -3.67
N ARG A 66 -20.39 -8.30 -4.80
CA ARG A 66 -19.61 -8.65 -5.99
C ARG A 66 -18.11 -8.51 -5.76
N ARG A 67 -17.66 -7.43 -5.11
CA ARG A 67 -16.23 -7.16 -4.91
C ARG A 67 -15.59 -8.01 -3.82
N TRP A 68 -16.26 -8.10 -2.67
CA TRP A 68 -15.71 -8.79 -1.50
C TRP A 68 -16.09 -10.26 -1.47
N GLY A 69 -17.35 -10.56 -1.79
CA GLY A 69 -17.98 -11.85 -1.53
C GLY A 69 -18.45 -11.97 -0.08
N GLU A 70 -19.47 -12.78 0.17
CA GLU A 70 -20.13 -12.85 1.48
C GLU A 70 -19.29 -13.51 2.58
N ASN A 71 -18.20 -14.18 2.20
CA ASN A 71 -17.26 -14.80 3.13
C ASN A 71 -16.07 -13.89 3.51
N ASP A 72 -16.04 -12.64 3.03
CA ASP A 72 -14.97 -11.68 3.31
C ASP A 72 -15.19 -10.99 4.67
N PRO A 73 -14.14 -10.80 5.50
CA PRO A 73 -14.21 -10.05 6.76
C PRO A 73 -14.95 -8.71 6.68
N ARG A 74 -14.78 -7.98 5.57
CA ARG A 74 -15.42 -6.67 5.34
C ARG A 74 -16.92 -6.82 5.16
N TRP A 75 -17.39 -7.91 4.53
CA TRP A 75 -18.82 -8.19 4.38
C TRP A 75 -19.50 -8.38 5.74
N TYR A 76 -18.93 -9.23 6.60
CA TYR A 76 -19.46 -9.44 7.96
C TYR A 76 -19.54 -8.13 8.75
N GLY A 77 -18.44 -7.39 8.81
CA GLY A 77 -18.36 -6.18 9.64
C GLY A 77 -19.16 -5.00 9.09
N ARG A 78 -19.14 -4.78 7.77
CA ARG A 78 -19.67 -3.56 7.14
C ARG A 78 -21.04 -3.74 6.48
N VAL A 79 -21.45 -4.98 6.17
CA VAL A 79 -22.77 -5.27 5.57
C VAL A 79 -23.68 -5.98 6.58
N LEU A 80 -23.22 -7.05 7.22
CA LEU A 80 -24.06 -7.80 8.16
C LEU A 80 -24.14 -7.16 9.55
N GLY A 81 -23.23 -6.24 9.87
CA GLY A 81 -23.10 -5.68 11.22
C GLY A 81 -22.70 -6.74 12.25
N GLN A 82 -21.94 -7.75 11.83
CA GLN A 82 -21.56 -8.90 12.65
C GLN A 82 -20.05 -8.98 12.82
N ILE A 83 -19.61 -9.48 13.97
CA ILE A 83 -18.18 -9.72 14.22
C ILE A 83 -17.68 -10.75 13.18
N PRO A 84 -16.66 -10.42 12.37
CA PRO A 84 -16.17 -11.33 11.36
C PRO A 84 -15.43 -12.51 12.03
N PRO A 85 -15.42 -13.69 11.40
CA PRO A 85 -14.61 -14.83 11.85
C PRO A 85 -13.11 -14.47 11.94
N MET A 86 -12.62 -13.70 10.98
CA MET A 86 -11.27 -13.11 10.94
C MET A 86 -11.43 -11.61 10.71
N GLY A 87 -10.82 -10.75 11.54
CA GLY A 87 -10.97 -9.30 11.41
C GLY A 87 -9.96 -8.64 10.48
N THR A 88 -10.21 -7.39 10.11
CA THR A 88 -9.19 -6.53 9.48
C THR A 88 -8.21 -5.98 10.52
N SER A 89 -7.06 -5.49 10.05
CA SER A 89 -6.07 -4.80 10.87
C SER A 89 -5.43 -3.66 10.08
N SER A 90 -5.05 -2.58 10.74
CA SER A 90 -4.29 -1.50 10.10
C SER A 90 -2.90 -2.00 9.67
N VAL A 91 -2.44 -1.58 8.50
CA VAL A 91 -1.08 -1.83 8.02
C VAL A 91 -0.07 -1.01 8.83
N PHE A 92 -0.38 0.28 9.06
CA PHE A 92 0.46 1.21 9.82
C PHE A 92 -0.24 1.65 11.10
N PRO A 93 -0.24 0.80 12.15
CA PRO A 93 -0.77 1.17 13.45
C PRO A 93 0.01 2.35 14.07
N GLU A 94 -0.64 3.04 15.01
CA GLU A 94 -0.17 4.27 15.63
C GLU A 94 1.22 4.16 16.27
N ASP A 95 1.56 3.00 16.84
CA ASP A 95 2.89 2.75 17.41
C ASP A 95 4.00 2.80 16.35
N ILE A 96 3.75 2.25 15.16
CA ILE A 96 4.69 2.32 14.04
C ILE A 96 4.73 3.74 13.45
N MET A 97 3.59 4.42 13.33
CA MET A 97 3.56 5.82 12.88
C MET A 97 4.38 6.73 13.81
N ASN A 98 4.22 6.57 15.13
CA ASN A 98 4.99 7.31 16.13
C ASN A 98 6.50 7.06 16.02
N LEU A 99 6.92 5.83 15.74
CA LEU A 99 8.32 5.54 15.44
C LEU A 99 8.81 6.31 14.21
N MET A 100 8.03 6.31 13.12
CA MET A 100 8.42 7.00 11.87
C MET A 100 8.46 8.53 12.03
N TYR A 101 7.54 9.12 12.78
CA TYR A 101 7.57 10.56 13.09
C TYR A 101 8.85 10.94 13.84
N GLY A 102 9.25 10.13 14.83
CA GLY A 102 10.47 10.35 15.60
C GLY A 102 11.78 10.20 14.81
N ARG A 103 11.73 9.76 13.55
CA ARG A 103 12.90 9.62 12.66
C ARG A 103 12.97 10.66 11.56
N HIS A 104 11.92 11.47 11.38
CA HIS A 104 11.92 12.53 10.38
C HIS A 104 13.11 13.49 10.60
N THR A 105 13.77 13.90 9.50
CA THR A 105 15.00 14.71 9.44
C THR A 105 16.31 14.00 9.81
N LEU A 106 16.26 12.79 10.39
CA LEU A 106 17.45 12.07 10.86
C LEU A 106 18.04 11.12 9.82
N LEU A 107 17.24 10.63 8.88
CA LEU A 107 17.65 9.55 7.97
C LEU A 107 18.39 10.08 6.73
N ALA A 108 17.94 11.21 6.18
CA ALA A 108 18.48 11.76 4.94
C ALA A 108 19.96 12.18 5.05
N LEU A 109 20.43 12.52 6.26
CA LEU A 109 21.79 12.98 6.53
C LEU A 109 22.84 11.88 6.34
N HIS A 110 22.46 10.60 6.45
CA HIS A 110 23.40 9.48 6.57
C HIS A 110 23.33 8.45 5.43
N SER A 111 22.55 8.72 4.37
CA SER A 111 22.34 7.75 3.29
C SER A 111 22.65 8.32 1.92
N ALA A 112 23.36 7.54 1.10
CA ALA A 112 23.51 7.82 -0.34
C ALA A 112 22.36 7.22 -1.18
N ASN A 113 21.49 6.40 -0.56
CA ASN A 113 20.37 5.77 -1.24
C ASN A 113 19.25 6.80 -1.42
N ALA A 114 19.03 7.23 -2.66
CA ALA A 114 18.06 8.25 -3.02
C ALA A 114 17.38 7.87 -4.34
N GLY A 115 16.18 8.36 -4.56
CA GLY A 115 15.44 8.07 -5.78
C GLY A 115 14.07 8.70 -5.79
N VAL A 116 13.30 8.37 -6.81
CA VAL A 116 11.95 8.88 -7.02
C VAL A 116 10.98 7.73 -7.18
N SER A 117 9.79 7.88 -6.62
CA SER A 117 8.62 7.04 -6.86
C SER A 117 7.56 7.84 -7.59
N VAL A 118 6.88 7.19 -8.53
CA VAL A 118 5.87 7.78 -9.40
C VAL A 118 4.62 6.89 -9.33
N ASP A 119 3.58 7.37 -8.65
CA ASP A 119 2.23 6.81 -8.72
C ASP A 119 1.45 7.59 -9.77
N VAL A 120 1.06 6.91 -10.85
CA VAL A 120 0.46 7.54 -12.02
C VAL A 120 -1.04 7.33 -11.94
N ALA A 121 -1.78 8.44 -11.96
CA ALA A 121 -3.23 8.40 -12.06
C ALA A 121 -3.70 7.61 -13.30
N GLY A 122 -4.80 6.89 -13.16
CA GLY A 122 -5.49 6.26 -14.30
C GLY A 122 -6.20 7.29 -15.18
N ASP A 123 -7.06 6.83 -16.09
CA ASP A 123 -7.87 7.69 -16.98
C ASP A 123 -9.00 8.47 -16.26
N GLY A 124 -8.79 8.84 -14.99
CA GLY A 124 -9.76 9.49 -14.11
C GLY A 124 -9.37 10.91 -13.69
N VAL A 125 -10.02 11.40 -12.64
CA VAL A 125 -9.77 12.71 -12.01
C VAL A 125 -8.74 12.65 -10.87
N ASP A 126 -8.08 11.51 -10.70
CA ASP A 126 -7.07 11.36 -9.66
C ASP A 126 -5.80 12.14 -10.04
N ASP A 127 -5.09 12.64 -9.03
CA ASP A 127 -3.81 13.29 -9.24
C ASP A 127 -2.66 12.29 -9.39
N GLU A 128 -1.71 12.60 -10.26
CA GLU A 128 -0.40 11.98 -10.29
C GLU A 128 0.41 12.39 -9.06
N VAL A 129 1.06 11.43 -8.41
CA VAL A 129 1.91 11.68 -7.23
C VAL A 129 3.35 11.26 -7.52
N ILE A 130 4.26 12.21 -7.44
CA ILE A 130 5.70 11.98 -7.59
C ILE A 130 6.38 12.32 -6.27
N MET A 131 7.07 11.36 -5.68
CA MET A 131 7.82 11.55 -4.43
C MET A 131 9.30 11.32 -4.65
N SER A 132 10.13 12.29 -4.29
CA SER A 132 11.56 12.08 -4.14
C SER A 132 11.88 11.72 -2.69
N GLY A 133 12.89 10.87 -2.48
CA GLY A 133 13.34 10.55 -1.14
C GLY A 133 14.82 10.25 -1.06
N LYS A 134 15.31 10.24 0.19
CA LYS A 134 16.67 9.88 0.54
C LYS A 134 16.70 9.18 1.89
N GLY A 135 17.32 8.00 1.94
CA GLY A 135 17.52 7.24 3.18
C GLY A 135 16.25 6.73 3.86
N GLY A 136 15.11 6.71 3.17
CA GLY A 136 13.81 6.38 3.78
C GLY A 136 12.98 7.59 4.20
N GLU A 137 13.47 8.82 3.98
CA GLU A 137 12.76 10.08 4.20
C GLU A 137 12.31 10.68 2.86
N VAL A 138 11.11 11.25 2.81
CA VAL A 138 10.62 12.02 1.66
C VAL A 138 11.28 13.40 1.64
N LYS A 139 11.77 13.85 0.49
CA LYS A 139 12.41 15.17 0.33
C LYS A 139 11.53 16.18 -0.39
N ASP A 140 10.75 15.73 -1.37
CA ASP A 140 9.79 16.56 -2.09
C ASP A 140 8.63 15.70 -2.58
N VAL A 141 7.43 16.28 -2.59
CA VAL A 141 6.19 15.67 -3.08
C VAL A 141 5.60 16.61 -4.11
N TYR A 142 5.36 16.09 -5.30
CA TYR A 142 4.70 16.82 -6.37
C TYR A 142 3.41 16.10 -6.75
N VAL A 143 2.30 16.83 -6.61
CA VAL A 143 0.94 16.36 -6.90
C VAL A 143 0.34 17.25 -7.97
N ARG A 144 -0.19 16.65 -9.03
CA ARG A 144 -0.89 17.37 -10.10
C ARG A 144 -1.82 16.40 -10.81
N GLY A 145 -2.92 16.89 -11.38
CA GLY A 145 -3.76 16.11 -12.28
C GLY A 145 -3.50 16.43 -13.75
N SER A 146 -3.89 15.51 -14.62
CA SER A 146 -3.86 15.66 -16.09
C SER A 146 -2.47 15.90 -16.68
N MET A 147 -1.41 15.30 -16.14
CA MET A 147 -0.09 15.37 -16.76
C MET A 147 0.05 14.41 -17.94
N SER A 148 0.74 14.86 -18.99
CA SER A 148 1.12 13.95 -20.07
C SER A 148 2.18 12.96 -19.59
N PRO A 149 2.26 11.74 -20.14
CA PRO A 149 3.32 10.79 -19.77
C PRO A 149 4.74 11.34 -19.93
N SER A 150 4.95 12.23 -20.90
CA SER A 150 6.23 12.91 -21.13
C SER A 150 6.52 13.92 -20.02
N ASP A 151 5.56 14.74 -19.61
CA ASP A 151 5.75 15.72 -18.53
C ASP A 151 6.06 15.02 -17.21
N THR A 152 5.36 13.92 -16.91
CA THR A 152 5.60 13.09 -15.72
C THR A 152 7.02 12.50 -15.75
N ALA A 153 7.45 11.99 -16.91
CA ALA A 153 8.81 11.49 -17.09
C ALA A 153 9.87 12.57 -16.82
N HIS A 154 9.72 13.76 -17.42
CA HIS A 154 10.67 14.87 -17.22
C HIS A 154 10.70 15.36 -15.77
N LYS A 155 9.54 15.47 -15.12
CA LYS A 155 9.44 15.87 -13.71
C LYS A 155 10.09 14.82 -12.79
N ALA A 156 9.87 13.53 -13.03
CA ALA A 156 10.51 12.45 -12.27
C ALA A 156 12.04 12.49 -12.39
N VAL A 157 12.59 12.70 -13.60
CA VAL A 157 14.05 12.83 -13.80
C VAL A 157 14.60 14.07 -13.10
N LYS A 158 13.91 15.21 -13.22
CA LYS A 158 14.31 16.46 -12.54
C LYS A 158 14.41 16.25 -11.03
N MET A 159 13.35 15.73 -10.41
CA MET A 159 13.32 15.45 -8.97
C MET A 159 14.38 14.43 -8.56
N CYS A 160 14.61 13.41 -9.38
CA CYS A 160 15.63 12.39 -9.10
C CYS A 160 17.04 13.00 -9.09
N LYS A 161 17.35 13.89 -10.04
CA LYS A 161 18.63 14.62 -10.06
C LYS A 161 18.81 15.56 -8.88
N GLU A 162 17.75 16.26 -8.46
CA GLU A 162 17.78 17.18 -7.30
C GLU A 162 18.17 16.47 -6.00
N VAL A 163 17.85 15.18 -5.86
CA VAL A 163 18.26 14.36 -4.70
C VAL A 163 19.51 13.49 -4.94
N ASN A 164 20.16 13.62 -6.10
CA ASN A 164 21.23 12.73 -6.57
C ASN A 164 20.83 11.25 -6.52
N GLY A 165 19.60 10.95 -6.97
CA GLY A 165 19.00 9.63 -6.90
C GLY A 165 19.58 8.61 -7.88
N SER A 166 19.52 7.34 -7.50
CA SER A 166 19.98 6.20 -8.29
C SER A 166 18.85 5.41 -8.93
N PHE A 167 17.58 5.71 -8.62
CA PHE A 167 16.44 5.00 -9.19
C PHE A 167 15.21 5.89 -9.41
N ILE A 168 14.38 5.48 -10.37
CA ILE A 168 13.00 5.95 -10.55
C ILE A 168 12.11 4.71 -10.62
N ILE A 169 11.22 4.54 -9.64
CA ILE A 169 10.21 3.47 -9.61
C ILE A 169 8.85 4.01 -10.02
N ILE A 170 8.12 3.28 -10.87
CA ILE A 170 6.88 3.76 -11.50
C ILE A 170 5.80 2.67 -11.42
N ASP A 171 4.60 3.02 -10.94
CA ASP A 171 3.45 2.12 -11.00
C ASP A 171 3.04 1.92 -12.47
N CYS A 172 3.14 0.69 -12.95
CA CYS A 172 2.91 0.30 -14.33
C CYS A 172 1.69 -0.63 -14.48
N ASP A 173 0.85 -0.80 -13.45
CA ASP A 173 -0.42 -1.55 -13.59
C ASP A 173 -1.42 -0.83 -14.51
N GLY A 174 -1.32 0.49 -14.63
CA GLY A 174 -2.13 1.32 -15.51
C GLY A 174 -1.29 2.19 -16.44
N MET A 175 -1.58 3.49 -16.43
CA MET A 175 -1.03 4.47 -17.37
C MET A 175 0.48 4.71 -17.22
N GLY A 176 1.07 4.38 -16.07
CA GLY A 176 2.51 4.59 -15.86
C GLY A 176 3.43 3.75 -16.75
N ILE A 177 2.92 2.72 -17.45
CA ILE A 177 3.70 2.05 -18.50
C ILE A 177 4.10 3.03 -19.62
N LYS A 178 3.23 4.02 -19.93
CA LYS A 178 3.51 5.06 -20.94
C LYS A 178 4.59 6.02 -20.43
N VAL A 179 4.58 6.38 -19.14
CA VAL A 179 5.63 7.20 -18.50
C VAL A 179 6.98 6.49 -18.58
N HIS A 180 7.01 5.19 -18.25
CA HIS A 180 8.23 4.39 -18.39
C HIS A 180 8.72 4.33 -19.84
N GLN A 181 7.83 4.24 -20.83
CA GLN A 181 8.20 4.29 -22.24
C GLN A 181 8.80 5.64 -22.64
N GLU A 182 8.24 6.76 -22.19
CA GLU A 182 8.81 8.10 -22.43
C GLU A 182 10.20 8.26 -21.81
N LEU A 183 10.40 7.76 -20.58
CA LEU A 183 11.72 7.75 -19.94
C LEU A 183 12.75 6.98 -20.80
N ARG A 184 12.39 5.80 -21.33
CA ARG A 184 13.30 5.01 -22.19
C ARG A 184 13.69 5.72 -23.50
N LYS A 185 12.93 6.72 -23.96
CA LYS A 185 13.24 7.50 -25.16
C LYS A 185 14.24 8.63 -24.90
N LEU A 186 14.42 9.04 -23.64
CA LEU A 186 15.36 10.09 -23.28
C LEU A 186 16.81 9.69 -23.58
N HIS A 187 17.66 10.68 -23.88
CA HIS A 187 19.07 10.44 -24.11
C HIS A 187 19.75 9.79 -22.90
N ARG A 188 20.67 8.84 -23.12
CA ARG A 188 21.30 8.07 -22.04
C ARG A 188 22.00 8.93 -21.00
N ASP A 189 22.62 10.04 -21.42
CA ASP A 189 23.28 10.98 -20.50
C ASP A 189 22.29 11.63 -19.54
N PHE A 190 21.02 11.76 -19.96
CA PHE A 190 19.98 12.34 -19.14
C PHE A 190 19.54 11.41 -18.00
N LEU A 191 19.72 10.10 -18.18
CA LEU A 191 19.43 9.03 -17.23
C LEU A 191 20.69 8.42 -16.62
N LYS A 192 21.86 9.03 -16.82
CA LYS A 192 23.12 8.50 -16.32
C LYS A 192 23.00 8.24 -14.81
N SER A 193 23.37 7.03 -14.38
CA SER A 193 23.32 6.58 -12.98
C SER A 193 21.91 6.38 -12.37
N ILE A 194 20.84 6.53 -13.17
CA ILE A 194 19.46 6.32 -12.73
C ILE A 194 18.93 5.00 -13.30
N GLN A 195 18.54 4.09 -12.42
CA GLN A 195 17.87 2.85 -12.77
C GLN A 195 16.36 3.07 -12.90
N LEU A 196 15.78 2.69 -14.03
CA LEU A 196 14.32 2.70 -14.23
C LEU A 196 13.73 1.37 -13.73
N VAL A 197 12.74 1.45 -12.84
CA VAL A 197 12.11 0.30 -12.20
C VAL A 197 10.62 0.34 -12.48
N LYS A 198 10.11 -0.71 -13.13
CA LYS A 198 8.67 -0.94 -13.24
C LYS A 198 8.17 -1.60 -11.97
N PHE A 199 7.08 -1.09 -11.43
CA PHE A 199 6.35 -1.70 -10.33
C PHE A 199 4.97 -2.12 -10.83
N HIS A 200 4.57 -3.36 -10.55
CA HIS A 200 3.25 -3.88 -10.89
C HIS A 200 2.62 -4.37 -9.59
N GLY A 201 1.80 -3.55 -8.94
CA GLY A 201 1.19 -3.85 -7.65
C GLY A 201 0.32 -5.12 -7.67
N SER A 202 -0.29 -5.41 -8.82
CA SER A 202 -1.11 -6.59 -9.10
C SER A 202 -0.31 -7.87 -9.33
N ALA A 203 1.00 -7.77 -9.57
CA ALA A 203 1.85 -8.92 -9.84
C ALA A 203 1.98 -9.83 -8.60
N PRO A 204 2.29 -11.13 -8.78
CA PRO A 204 2.58 -12.03 -7.67
C PRO A 204 3.71 -11.48 -6.78
N CYS A 205 3.58 -11.65 -5.46
CA CYS A 205 4.63 -11.22 -4.54
C CYS A 205 5.93 -12.02 -4.74
N THR A 206 7.04 -11.43 -4.29
CA THR A 206 8.38 -12.05 -4.33
C THR A 206 8.78 -12.68 -3.00
N ILE A 207 8.15 -12.29 -1.90
CA ILE A 207 8.41 -12.83 -0.55
C ILE A 207 7.53 -14.07 -0.31
N TYR A 208 8.20 -15.16 0.07
CA TYR A 208 7.58 -16.43 0.45
C TYR A 208 7.84 -16.69 1.93
N ASP A 209 7.00 -17.54 2.52
CA ASP A 209 7.19 -17.97 3.89
C ASP A 209 8.58 -18.58 4.14
N LYS A 210 8.94 -18.75 5.42
CA LYS A 210 10.29 -19.25 5.80
C LYS A 210 10.66 -20.59 5.16
N LYS A 211 9.67 -21.41 4.81
CA LYS A 211 9.86 -22.72 4.14
C LYS A 211 9.90 -22.61 2.60
N LYS A 212 9.67 -21.41 2.05
CA LYS A 212 9.56 -21.09 0.62
C LYS A 212 8.49 -21.89 -0.10
N GLN A 213 7.41 -22.26 0.59
CA GLN A 213 6.35 -23.12 0.06
C GLN A 213 5.13 -22.33 -0.40
N ARG A 214 4.87 -21.18 0.23
CA ARG A 214 3.73 -20.34 -0.11
C ARG A 214 4.10 -18.86 -0.16
N PRO A 215 3.54 -18.10 -1.11
CA PRO A 215 3.61 -16.64 -1.10
C PRO A 215 3.07 -16.10 0.22
N GLU A 216 3.77 -15.17 0.85
CA GLU A 216 3.32 -14.54 2.11
C GLU A 216 2.23 -13.50 1.86
N TYR A 217 2.36 -12.78 0.74
CA TYR A 217 1.45 -11.72 0.33
C TYR A 217 0.60 -12.14 -0.87
N ALA A 218 -0.58 -11.54 -1.01
CA ALA A 218 -1.45 -11.78 -2.16
C ALA A 218 -0.82 -11.26 -3.47
N ASN A 219 -0.10 -10.14 -3.40
CA ASN A 219 0.49 -9.44 -4.54
C ASN A 219 1.61 -8.47 -4.10
N MET A 220 2.26 -7.82 -5.06
CA MET A 220 3.33 -6.84 -4.84
C MET A 220 2.87 -5.60 -4.07
N ARG A 221 1.62 -5.17 -4.18
CA ARG A 221 1.08 -4.04 -3.40
C ARG A 221 1.11 -4.36 -1.90
N ALA A 222 0.64 -5.55 -1.52
CA ALA A 222 0.71 -6.02 -0.14
C ALA A 222 2.15 -6.20 0.34
N GLU A 223 3.04 -6.73 -0.50
CA GLU A 223 4.46 -6.84 -0.17
C GLU A 223 5.11 -5.47 0.08
N ALA A 224 4.91 -4.50 -0.82
CA ALA A 224 5.49 -3.17 -0.69
C ALA A 224 5.03 -2.47 0.61
N ALA A 225 3.74 -2.62 0.95
CA ALA A 225 3.18 -2.09 2.19
C ALA A 225 3.86 -2.67 3.43
N PHE A 226 4.03 -4.00 3.49
CA PHE A 226 4.64 -4.66 4.64
C PHE A 226 6.17 -4.49 4.70
N VAL A 227 6.85 -4.40 3.56
CA VAL A 227 8.26 -3.98 3.52
C VAL A 227 8.41 -2.57 4.07
N ALA A 228 7.53 -1.64 3.69
CA ALA A 228 7.54 -0.28 4.21
C ALA A 228 7.25 -0.24 5.72
N ARG A 229 6.30 -1.04 6.19
CA ARG A 229 6.00 -1.23 7.61
C ARG A 229 7.21 -1.75 8.39
N GLU A 230 7.87 -2.80 7.90
CA GLU A 230 9.07 -3.37 8.52
C GLU A 230 10.21 -2.35 8.59
N ARG A 231 10.41 -1.58 7.51
CA ARG A 231 11.38 -0.46 7.51
C ARG A 231 11.05 0.60 8.57
N GLY A 232 9.77 0.94 8.74
CA GLY A 232 9.31 1.82 9.81
C GLY A 232 9.62 1.27 11.21
N GLN A 233 9.34 -0.02 11.44
CA GLN A 233 9.67 -0.71 12.70
C GLN A 233 11.17 -0.73 13.00
N HIS A 234 12.00 -0.89 11.98
CA HIS A 234 13.46 -0.85 12.10
C HIS A 234 14.03 0.57 12.15
N GLY A 235 13.19 1.61 12.09
CA GLY A 235 13.62 3.00 12.19
C GLY A 235 14.41 3.50 10.98
N ILE A 236 14.21 2.90 9.80
CA ILE A 236 14.86 3.27 8.53
C ILE A 236 13.87 3.79 7.48
N ALA A 237 12.67 4.16 7.92
CA ALA A 237 11.69 4.93 7.18
C ALA A 237 11.12 6.03 8.09
N ALA A 238 10.79 7.17 7.50
CA ALA A 238 10.24 8.31 8.21
C ALA A 238 9.03 8.91 7.48
N VAL A 239 8.16 9.55 8.26
CA VAL A 239 7.01 10.32 7.79
C VAL A 239 7.06 11.68 8.48
N ASP A 240 6.90 12.77 7.73
CA ASP A 240 6.73 14.10 8.31
C ASP A 240 5.37 14.17 9.00
N ILE A 241 5.33 14.58 10.26
CA ILE A 241 4.08 14.75 11.02
C ILE A 241 3.14 15.80 10.39
N ASN A 242 3.68 16.68 9.55
CA ASN A 242 2.91 17.69 8.83
C ASN A 242 2.34 17.19 7.49
N ALA A 243 2.77 16.01 7.01
CA ALA A 243 2.28 15.41 5.76
C ALA A 243 0.92 14.73 5.96
N LYS A 244 -0.12 15.53 6.23
CA LYS A 244 -1.46 15.05 6.62
C LYS A 244 -2.04 14.03 5.64
N GLU A 245 -1.98 14.29 4.33
CA GLU A 245 -2.54 13.37 3.33
C GLU A 245 -1.84 12.00 3.33
N LEU A 246 -0.51 11.99 3.40
CA LEU A 246 0.27 10.76 3.53
C LEU A 246 -0.09 10.01 4.82
N ILE A 247 -0.26 10.73 5.93
CA ILE A 247 -0.64 10.14 7.22
C ILE A 247 -2.01 9.47 7.12
N ASP A 248 -3.00 10.17 6.57
CA ASP A 248 -4.35 9.65 6.38
C ASP A 248 -4.32 8.39 5.48
N ASP A 249 -3.54 8.41 4.40
CA ASP A 249 -3.41 7.28 3.47
C ASP A 249 -2.86 6.03 4.16
N LEU A 250 -1.84 6.20 5.00
CA LEU A 250 -1.19 5.09 5.70
C LEU A 250 -2.04 4.56 6.86
N MET A 251 -2.69 5.45 7.61
CA MET A 251 -3.48 5.07 8.78
C MET A 251 -4.81 4.42 8.41
N GLU A 252 -5.43 4.82 7.30
CA GLU A 252 -6.68 4.24 6.83
C GLU A 252 -6.50 2.87 6.17
N GLU A 253 -5.30 2.49 5.71
CA GLU A 253 -5.10 1.24 4.99
C GLU A 253 -5.18 0.01 5.91
N GLU A 254 -6.15 -0.86 5.61
CA GLU A 254 -6.37 -2.12 6.29
C GLU A 254 -5.91 -3.33 5.45
N TRP A 255 -5.57 -4.40 6.16
CA TRP A 255 -5.29 -5.72 5.59
C TRP A 255 -6.08 -6.82 6.32
N PHE A 256 -6.20 -7.97 5.67
CA PHE A 256 -6.78 -9.18 6.22
C PHE A 256 -6.09 -10.41 5.63
N GLU A 257 -6.26 -11.57 6.28
CA GLU A 257 -5.80 -12.84 5.73
C GLU A 257 -6.88 -13.47 4.85
N LYS A 258 -6.49 -13.91 3.64
CA LYS A 258 -7.35 -14.68 2.74
C LYS A 258 -6.54 -15.82 2.14
N ASN A 259 -7.02 -17.06 2.31
CA ASN A 259 -6.34 -18.28 1.84
C ASN A 259 -4.87 -18.38 2.29
N GLY A 260 -4.58 -17.96 3.53
CA GLY A 260 -3.24 -18.01 4.12
C GLY A 260 -2.24 -16.99 3.56
N LYS A 261 -2.73 -15.96 2.85
CA LYS A 261 -1.93 -14.82 2.37
C LYS A 261 -2.44 -13.52 2.97
N ILE A 262 -1.54 -12.57 3.19
CA ILE A 262 -1.87 -11.20 3.58
C ILE A 262 -2.36 -10.44 2.34
N GLN A 263 -3.56 -9.87 2.44
CA GLN A 263 -4.19 -9.07 1.38
C GLN A 263 -4.57 -7.70 1.93
N LEU A 264 -4.23 -6.65 1.18
CA LEU A 264 -4.74 -5.31 1.45
C LEU A 264 -6.17 -5.19 0.94
N GLU A 265 -6.97 -4.35 1.58
CA GLU A 265 -8.27 -3.96 1.04
C GLU A 265 -8.15 -3.25 -0.32
N ASP A 266 -9.25 -3.19 -1.07
CA ASP A 266 -9.27 -2.59 -2.39
C ASP A 266 -9.11 -1.07 -2.32
N LYS A 267 -8.37 -0.46 -3.25
CA LYS A 267 -8.12 1.00 -3.24
C LYS A 267 -9.42 1.81 -3.25
N ASP A 268 -10.45 1.32 -3.93
CA ASP A 268 -11.76 1.98 -3.99
C ASP A 268 -12.44 2.06 -2.61
N ASP A 269 -12.22 1.07 -1.73
CA ASP A 269 -12.75 1.11 -0.35
C ASP A 269 -12.03 2.15 0.51
N ILE A 270 -10.75 2.41 0.23
CA ILE A 270 -9.98 3.46 0.88
C ILE A 270 -10.44 4.82 0.35
N LYS A 271 -10.63 4.95 -0.98
CA LYS A 271 -11.18 6.15 -1.62
C LYS A 271 -12.54 6.55 -1.07
N GLU A 272 -13.44 5.58 -0.89
CA GLU A 272 -14.76 5.84 -0.30
C GLU A 272 -14.66 6.43 1.11
N ARG A 273 -13.62 6.08 1.90
CA ARG A 273 -13.40 6.61 3.25
C ARG A 273 -12.70 7.97 3.25
N LEU A 274 -11.67 8.13 2.43
CA LEU A 274 -10.88 9.36 2.36
C LEU A 274 -11.56 10.48 1.55
N GLY A 275 -12.49 10.13 0.65
CA GLY A 275 -13.04 11.04 -0.35
C GLY A 275 -12.06 11.38 -1.49
N ARG A 276 -10.88 10.74 -1.53
CA ARG A 276 -9.82 10.92 -2.54
C ARG A 276 -8.96 9.65 -2.67
N SER A 277 -8.17 9.55 -3.74
CA SER A 277 -7.21 8.46 -3.92
C SER A 277 -6.12 8.46 -2.83
N PRO A 278 -5.70 7.29 -2.30
CA PRO A 278 -4.59 7.18 -1.36
C PRO A 278 -3.21 7.20 -2.06
N GLY A 279 -3.05 8.07 -3.07
CA GLY A 279 -1.91 8.06 -3.97
C GLY A 279 -0.59 8.43 -3.29
N GLN A 280 -0.63 9.26 -2.23
CA GLN A 280 0.58 9.57 -1.46
C GLN A 280 1.08 8.34 -0.70
N GLY A 281 0.17 7.59 -0.06
CA GLY A 281 0.50 6.35 0.62
C GLY A 281 1.06 5.29 -0.32
N ASP A 282 0.44 5.09 -1.48
CA ASP A 282 0.91 4.14 -2.50
C ASP A 282 2.30 4.52 -3.05
N CYS A 283 2.47 5.78 -3.43
CA CYS A 283 3.75 6.31 -3.89
C CYS A 283 4.86 6.17 -2.83
N TRP A 284 4.55 6.45 -1.55
CA TRP A 284 5.49 6.29 -0.44
C TRP A 284 5.87 4.83 -0.19
N LYS A 285 4.91 3.89 -0.18
CA LYS A 285 5.19 2.45 0.02
C LYS A 285 6.09 1.90 -1.09
N MET A 286 5.86 2.30 -2.34
CA MET A 286 6.74 1.97 -3.46
C MET A 286 8.14 2.54 -3.28
N LEU A 287 8.26 3.79 -2.85
CA LEU A 287 9.55 4.43 -2.55
C LEU A 287 10.32 3.65 -1.47
N GLN A 288 9.66 3.27 -0.37
CA GLN A 288 10.26 2.49 0.70
C GLN A 288 10.67 1.09 0.25
N TRP A 289 9.83 0.42 -0.55
CA TRP A 289 10.17 -0.87 -1.12
C TRP A 289 11.37 -0.76 -2.07
N ALA A 290 11.47 0.31 -2.87
CA ALA A 290 12.61 0.56 -3.75
C ALA A 290 13.90 0.79 -2.96
N PHE A 291 13.84 1.55 -1.85
CA PHE A 291 14.99 1.68 -0.93
C PHE A 291 15.47 0.33 -0.40
N ASN A 292 14.56 -0.62 -0.16
CA ASN A 292 14.90 -1.97 0.30
C ASN A 292 15.69 -2.78 -0.74
N GLN A 293 15.60 -2.44 -2.04
CA GLN A 293 16.32 -3.12 -3.11
C GLN A 293 17.80 -2.70 -3.21
N ASN A 294 18.21 -1.63 -2.52
CA ASN A 294 19.59 -1.12 -2.50
C ASN A 294 20.19 -0.89 -3.91
N TYR A 295 19.44 -0.24 -4.81
CA TYR A 295 19.93 0.10 -6.14
C TYR A 295 21.19 0.99 -6.07
N LYS A 296 22.33 0.47 -6.55
CA LYS A 296 23.59 1.22 -6.68
C LYS A 296 23.55 2.11 -7.93
N SER A 297 24.26 3.23 -7.91
CA SER A 297 24.47 4.04 -9.11
C SER A 297 25.21 3.23 -10.19
N ILE A 298 24.76 3.35 -11.44
CA ILE A 298 25.25 2.57 -12.60
C ILE A 298 26.75 2.80 -12.88
N ASP A 299 27.36 3.86 -12.32
CA ASP A 299 28.82 4.11 -12.42
C ASP A 299 29.67 3.10 -11.62
N THR A 300 29.06 2.22 -10.81
CA THR A 300 29.75 1.05 -10.23
C THR A 300 29.51 -0.19 -11.10
N ARG A 301 30.55 -0.67 -11.79
CA ARG A 301 30.51 -1.90 -12.59
C ARG A 301 30.24 -3.12 -11.71
N GLU A 302 28.98 -3.41 -11.43
CA GLU A 302 28.51 -4.77 -11.13
C GLU A 302 27.19 -4.98 -11.85
N ASN A 303 27.19 -5.98 -12.73
CA ASN A 303 26.07 -6.36 -13.59
C ASN A 303 24.97 -7.02 -12.74
N THR A 304 24.23 -6.24 -11.94
CA THR A 304 23.08 -6.74 -11.18
C THR A 304 21.92 -6.97 -12.14
N LYS A 305 21.61 -8.25 -12.42
CA LYS A 305 20.40 -8.65 -13.13
C LYS A 305 19.19 -8.02 -12.44
N LEU A 306 18.37 -7.30 -13.21
CA LEU A 306 17.06 -6.83 -12.76
C LEU A 306 16.27 -8.03 -12.19
N PRO A 307 15.59 -7.88 -11.04
CA PRO A 307 14.74 -8.94 -10.51
C PRO A 307 13.65 -9.32 -11.54
N ALA A 308 13.30 -10.61 -11.58
CA ALA A 308 12.57 -11.22 -12.71
C ALA A 308 11.24 -10.55 -13.07
N TYR A 309 10.55 -9.91 -12.12
CA TYR A 309 9.29 -9.19 -12.39
C TYR A 309 9.49 -7.90 -13.19
N ALA A 310 10.67 -7.25 -13.09
CA ALA A 310 11.00 -6.06 -13.88
C ALA A 310 11.33 -6.40 -15.35
N MET A 311 11.53 -7.69 -15.65
CA MET A 311 11.96 -8.22 -16.94
C MET A 311 10.82 -8.87 -17.74
N ALA A 312 9.61 -8.94 -17.20
CA ALA A 312 8.48 -9.60 -17.84
C ALA A 312 7.92 -8.76 -19.02
N GLU A 313 8.66 -8.72 -20.13
CA GLU A 313 8.07 -8.52 -21.45
C GLU A 313 7.63 -9.90 -21.97
N ASN A 314 6.36 -9.98 -22.38
CA ASN A 314 5.68 -11.14 -22.90
C ASN A 314 6.42 -11.67 -24.15
N THR A 315 7.42 -12.53 -23.96
CA THR A 315 8.11 -13.26 -25.02
C THR A 315 8.02 -14.73 -24.67
N GLY A 316 7.14 -15.44 -25.37
CA GLY A 316 6.95 -16.87 -25.19
C GLY A 316 8.24 -17.61 -25.54
N GLN A 317 8.93 -18.13 -24.52
CA GLN A 317 9.77 -19.32 -24.61
C GLN A 317 10.14 -19.78 -23.19
N MET A 318 9.63 -20.94 -22.79
CA MET A 318 10.13 -21.66 -21.62
C MET A 318 11.60 -22.03 -21.84
N MET A 319 12.48 -21.63 -20.93
CA MET A 319 13.79 -22.26 -20.77
C MET A 319 14.02 -22.70 -19.32
N SER A 320 14.48 -23.95 -19.19
CA SER A 320 14.65 -24.73 -17.96
C SER A 320 15.78 -24.22 -17.06
N PRO A 321 15.72 -24.45 -15.73
CA PRO A 321 16.71 -23.96 -14.78
C PRO A 321 17.97 -24.85 -14.76
N ARG A 322 19.06 -24.40 -15.37
CA ARG A 322 20.43 -24.79 -15.01
C ARG A 322 21.33 -23.57 -14.97
N ASN A 323 22.13 -23.48 -13.91
CA ASN A 323 23.20 -22.52 -13.61
C ASN A 323 22.84 -21.40 -12.62
N LEU A 324 22.94 -21.72 -11.33
CA LEU A 324 23.33 -20.76 -10.29
C LEU A 324 24.81 -21.02 -9.91
N PRO A 325 25.67 -19.99 -9.77
CA PRO A 325 27.05 -20.16 -9.34
C PRO A 325 27.15 -20.66 -7.89
N ARG A 326 28.01 -21.66 -7.67
CA ARG A 326 28.47 -22.09 -6.34
C ARG A 326 29.70 -21.27 -5.95
N TYR A 327 29.61 -20.50 -4.87
CA TYR A 327 30.74 -20.03 -4.07
C TYR A 327 30.21 -19.73 -2.65
N ALA A 328 30.91 -19.98 -1.55
CA ALA A 328 32.04 -20.83 -1.22
C ALA A 328 31.99 -21.00 0.30
N ASN A 329 32.33 -22.20 0.78
CA ASN A 329 32.57 -22.48 2.19
C ASN A 329 33.61 -21.51 2.77
N THR A 330 33.37 -21.04 3.99
CA THR A 330 34.46 -20.90 4.97
C THR A 330 33.85 -20.95 6.38
N LYS A 331 34.06 -22.10 7.04
CA LYS A 331 34.11 -22.17 8.51
C LYS A 331 35.36 -21.40 8.95
N MET A 332 35.27 -20.64 10.04
CA MET A 332 36.33 -20.59 11.06
C MET A 332 35.75 -20.06 12.37
N TYR A 333 35.88 -20.93 13.38
CA TYR A 333 35.79 -20.82 14.85
C TYR A 333 34.58 -20.14 15.51
#